data_AF-A0A7S3YN59-F1
#
_entry.id   AF-A0A7S3YN59-F1
#
_cell.length_a   1.000
_cell.length_b   1.000
_cell.length_c   1.000
_cell.angle_alpha   90.00
_cell.angle_beta   90.00
_cell.angle_gamma   90.00
#
_symmetry.space_group_name_H-M   'P 1'
#
loop_
_entity.id
_entity.type
_entity.pdbx_description
1 polymer ?
#
loop_
_entity_poly.entity_id
_entity_poly.type
_entity_poly.pdbx_seq_one_letter_code
_entity_poly.pdbx_strand_id
1 'polypeptide(L)'
;ETPDYPYAKYNVRLDALEVSDEEYAQHLRDPAWDPEGTRRLLRLCHRYDLRWPVVADRFNAPGIPPRPVEDLMARYWAVVQAVVVAHPGPERAGRAHHPFAVGGDPAQFD
;
A
#
# COMPACT_ATOMS: atom_id res chain seq x y z
N GLU A 1 20.41 -6.98 27.34
CA GLU A 1 19.61 -6.40 26.23
C GLU A 1 19.87 -7.24 24.98
N THR A 2 18.83 -7.65 24.26
CA THR A 2 19.00 -8.28 22.95
C THR A 2 19.34 -7.18 21.95
N PRO A 3 20.49 -7.26 21.24
CA PRO A 3 20.86 -6.27 20.25
C PRO A 3 19.78 -6.21 19.16
N ASP A 4 19.44 -4.99 18.76
CA ASP A 4 18.49 -4.74 17.68
C ASP A 4 18.92 -5.48 16.41
N TYR A 5 17.98 -6.05 15.66
CA TYR A 5 18.31 -6.93 14.53
C TYR A 5 19.18 -6.16 13.51
N PRO A 6 20.40 -6.62 13.15
CA PRO A 6 21.37 -5.82 12.39
C PRO A 6 20.88 -5.29 11.03
N TYR A 7 19.86 -5.95 10.47
CA TYR A 7 19.25 -5.57 9.19
C TYR A 7 17.95 -4.77 9.34
N ALA A 8 17.47 -4.49 10.56
CA ALA A 8 16.24 -3.73 10.79
C ALA A 8 16.28 -2.33 10.16
N LYS A 9 17.47 -1.73 10.06
CA LYS A 9 17.71 -0.45 9.39
C LYS A 9 17.37 -0.43 7.89
N TYR A 10 17.30 -1.60 7.25
CA TYR A 10 16.92 -1.74 5.84
C TYR A 10 15.42 -1.97 5.63
N ASN A 11 14.62 -2.03 6.71
CA ASN A 11 13.17 -2.17 6.58
C ASN A 11 12.59 -0.87 6.00
N VAL A 12 12.08 -0.96 4.78
CA VAL A 12 11.29 0.11 4.17
C VAL A 12 9.87 0.01 4.72
N ARG A 13 9.43 1.08 5.40
CA ARG A 13 8.04 1.23 5.82
C ARG A 13 7.30 2.05 4.80
N LEU A 14 6.07 1.63 4.51
CA LEU A 14 5.18 2.38 3.65
C LEU A 14 4.42 3.40 4.48
N ASP A 15 4.28 4.59 3.94
CA ASP A 15 3.39 5.60 4.48
C ASP A 15 1.93 5.12 4.43
N ALA A 16 1.15 5.56 5.41
CA ALA A 16 -0.27 5.22 5.47
C ALA A 16 -1.02 5.91 4.33
N LEU A 17 -1.63 5.11 3.45
CA LEU A 17 -2.54 5.62 2.43
C LEU A 17 -3.92 5.78 3.03
N GLU A 18 -4.28 7.02 3.35
CA GLU A 18 -5.62 7.39 3.81
C GLU A 18 -6.44 7.90 2.63
N VAL A 19 -7.64 7.34 2.48
CA VAL A 19 -8.61 7.68 1.45
C VAL A 19 -9.89 8.11 2.14
N SER A 20 -10.36 9.33 1.86
CA SER A 20 -11.63 9.83 2.36
C SER A 20 -12.82 9.22 1.60
N ASP A 21 -14.01 9.36 2.16
CA ASP A 21 -15.24 8.81 1.59
C ASP A 21 -15.60 9.51 0.27
N GLU A 22 -15.28 10.80 0.17
CA GLU A 22 -15.44 11.61 -1.04
C GLU A 22 -14.48 11.15 -2.15
N GLU A 23 -13.19 10.96 -1.83
CA GLU A 23 -12.19 10.44 -2.78
C GLU A 23 -12.55 9.05 -3.28
N TYR A 24 -13.08 8.21 -2.38
CA TYR A 24 -13.54 6.87 -2.73
C TYR A 24 -14.71 6.94 -3.72
N ALA A 25 -15.71 7.78 -3.44
CA ALA A 25 -16.90 7.92 -4.27
C ALA A 25 -16.58 8.48 -5.66
N GLN A 26 -15.59 9.38 -5.75
CA GLN A 26 -15.22 10.05 -7.00
C GLN A 26 -14.30 9.20 -7.90
N HIS A 27 -13.34 8.48 -7.31
CA HIS A 27 -12.26 7.85 -8.09
C HIS A 27 -12.13 6.33 -7.93
N LEU A 28 -12.77 5.73 -6.92
CA LEU A 28 -12.54 4.32 -6.55
C LEU A 28 -13.79 3.45 -6.55
N ARG A 29 -14.87 3.96 -7.16
CA ARG A 29 -16.12 3.22 -7.32
C ARG A 29 -15.89 2.01 -8.23
N ASP A 30 -16.10 0.81 -7.67
CA ASP A 30 -15.94 -0.45 -8.37
C ASP A 30 -16.99 -1.44 -7.85
N PRO A 31 -17.81 -2.06 -8.72
CA PRO A 31 -18.85 -3.00 -8.31
C PRO A 31 -18.30 -4.28 -7.67
N ALA A 32 -17.03 -4.63 -7.90
CA ALA A 32 -16.39 -5.80 -7.31
C ALA A 32 -15.77 -5.53 -5.93
N TRP A 33 -15.73 -4.27 -5.48
CA TRP A 33 -15.04 -3.85 -4.26
C TRP A 33 -15.88 -2.98 -3.34
N ASP A 34 -16.08 -3.48 -2.13
CA ASP A 34 -16.70 -2.72 -1.07
C ASP A 34 -15.74 -1.64 -0.50
N PRO A 35 -16.27 -0.48 -0.06
CA PRO A 35 -15.46 0.54 0.60
C PRO A 35 -14.73 0.00 1.83
N GLU A 36 -15.42 -0.79 2.65
CA GLU A 36 -14.83 -1.43 3.82
C GLU A 36 -13.75 -2.45 3.43
N GLY A 37 -13.99 -3.22 2.36
CA GLY A 37 -13.00 -4.16 1.81
C GLY A 37 -11.73 -3.44 1.35
N THR A 38 -11.88 -2.29 0.68
CA THR A 38 -10.75 -1.48 0.23
C THR A 38 -9.99 -0.89 1.43
N ARG A 39 -10.68 -0.33 2.43
CA ARG A 39 -10.01 0.19 3.65
C ARG A 39 -9.28 -0.92 4.41
N ARG A 40 -9.87 -2.11 4.49
CA ARG A 40 -9.24 -3.28 5.10
C ARG A 40 -7.96 -3.67 4.36
N LEU A 41 -7.99 -3.69 3.02
CA LEU A 41 -6.80 -3.92 2.20
C LEU A 41 -5.70 -2.90 2.52
N LEU A 42 -6.01 -1.60 2.51
CA LEU A 42 -5.04 -0.54 2.81
C LEU A 42 -4.40 -0.69 4.20
N ARG A 43 -5.19 -1.02 5.23
CA ARG A 43 -4.67 -1.28 6.59
C ARG A 43 -3.72 -2.47 6.63
N LEU A 44 -4.03 -3.54 5.90
CA LEU A 44 -3.16 -4.72 5.82
C LEU A 44 -1.87 -4.41 5.06
N CYS A 45 -1.97 -3.68 3.95
CA CYS A 45 -0.81 -3.21 3.17
C CYS A 45 0.15 -2.37 4.02
N HIS A 46 -0.37 -1.45 4.82
CA HIS A 46 0.44 -0.64 5.72
C HIS A 46 1.03 -1.46 6.88
N ARG A 47 0.25 -2.35 7.50
CA ARG A 47 0.71 -3.18 8.63
C ARG A 47 1.82 -4.18 8.25
N TYR A 48 1.78 -4.69 7.02
CA TYR A 48 2.67 -5.75 6.56
C TYR A 48 3.63 -5.29 5.46
N ASP A 49 3.83 -3.98 5.29
CA ASP A 49 4.76 -3.39 4.32
C ASP A 49 4.62 -3.98 2.90
N LEU A 50 3.38 -4.16 2.43
CA LEU A 50 3.04 -4.80 1.13
C LEU A 50 3.66 -6.17 0.88
N ARG A 51 3.95 -6.94 1.94
CA ARG A 51 4.30 -8.36 1.80
C ARG A 51 3.09 -9.13 1.32
N TRP A 52 2.89 -9.15 0.00
CA TRP A 52 1.70 -9.69 -0.66
C TRP A 52 1.28 -11.09 -0.22
N PRO A 53 2.20 -12.06 0.02
CA PRO A 53 1.80 -13.36 0.56
C PRO A 53 1.11 -13.26 1.93
N VAL A 54 1.59 -12.38 2.82
CA VAL A 54 1.00 -12.15 4.15
C VAL A 54 -0.30 -11.37 4.03
N VAL A 55 -0.34 -10.35 3.17
CA VAL A 55 -1.55 -9.56 2.93
C VAL A 55 -2.67 -10.45 2.39
N ALA A 56 -2.38 -11.31 1.41
CA ALA A 56 -3.34 -12.23 0.81
C ALA A 56 -3.87 -13.26 1.82
N ASP A 57 -2.98 -13.88 2.59
CA ASP A 57 -3.33 -14.78 3.69
C ASP A 57 -4.31 -14.13 4.68
N ARG A 58 -3.98 -12.91 5.14
CA ARG A 58 -4.81 -12.19 6.11
C ARG A 58 -6.07 -11.59 5.52
N PHE A 59 -6.09 -11.30 4.22
CA PHE A 59 -7.26 -10.78 3.54
C PHE A 59 -8.30 -11.89 3.31
N ASN A 60 -7.88 -13.08 2.87
CA ASN A 60 -8.73 -14.22 2.57
C ASN A 60 -9.15 -15.03 3.82
N ALA A 61 -9.55 -14.33 4.88
CA ALA A 61 -9.97 -14.93 6.13
C ALA A 61 -11.13 -15.93 5.92
N PRO A 62 -11.26 -16.96 6.79
CA PRO A 62 -12.29 -17.99 6.64
C PRO A 62 -13.70 -17.38 6.54
N GLY A 63 -14.47 -17.82 5.54
CA GLY A 63 -15.85 -17.36 5.30
C GLY A 63 -16.01 -16.25 4.26
N ILE A 64 -14.91 -15.74 3.68
CA ILE A 64 -14.94 -14.81 2.54
C ILE A 64 -14.44 -15.55 1.29
N PRO A 65 -15.06 -15.37 0.10
CA PRO A 65 -14.52 -15.90 -1.14
C PRO A 65 -13.06 -15.46 -1.34
N PRO A 66 -12.12 -16.40 -1.56
CA PRO A 66 -10.72 -16.05 -1.69
C PRO A 66 -10.52 -15.21 -2.95
N ARG A 67 -9.83 -14.07 -2.79
CA ARG A 67 -9.39 -13.24 -3.91
C ARG A 67 -7.95 -13.57 -4.26
N PRO A 68 -7.62 -13.66 -5.56
CA PRO A 68 -6.25 -13.85 -6.01
C PRO A 68 -5.41 -12.63 -5.62
N VAL A 69 -4.11 -12.84 -5.41
CA VAL A 69 -3.19 -11.78 -4.98
C VAL A 69 -3.13 -10.65 -6.01
N GLU A 70 -3.29 -11.00 -7.30
CA GLU A 70 -3.35 -10.10 -8.43
C GLU A 70 -4.48 -9.08 -8.32
N ASP A 71 -5.66 -9.49 -7.85
CA ASP A 71 -6.78 -8.59 -7.65
C ASP A 71 -6.53 -7.62 -6.49
N LEU A 72 -5.88 -8.10 -5.43
CA LEU A 72 -5.49 -7.27 -4.29
C LEU A 72 -4.45 -6.21 -4.72
N MET A 73 -3.47 -6.64 -5.53
CA MET A 73 -2.46 -5.75 -6.12
C MET A 73 -3.11 -4.71 -7.01
N ALA A 74 -3.94 -5.14 -7.96
CA ALA A 74 -4.63 -4.26 -8.90
C ALA A 74 -5.46 -3.20 -8.16
N ARG A 75 -6.19 -3.62 -7.12
CA ARG A 75 -6.99 -2.70 -6.30
C ARG A 75 -6.11 -1.68 -5.58
N TYR A 76 -5.03 -2.11 -4.95
CA TYR A 76 -4.11 -1.21 -4.25
C TYR A 76 -3.53 -0.17 -5.20
N TRP A 77 -3.06 -0.58 -6.38
CA TRP A 77 -2.50 0.34 -7.37
C TRP A 77 -3.54 1.31 -7.93
N ALA A 78 -4.78 0.88 -8.14
CA ALA A 78 -5.87 1.77 -8.51
C ALA A 78 -6.10 2.86 -7.45
N VAL A 79 -6.02 2.51 -6.16
CA VAL A 79 -6.10 3.48 -5.05
C VAL A 79 -4.93 4.46 -5.09
N VAL A 80 -3.69 3.96 -5.21
CA VAL A 80 -2.49 4.81 -5.30
C VAL A 80 -2.62 5.80 -6.46
N GLN A 81 -2.99 5.32 -7.64
CA GLN A 81 -3.15 6.17 -8.82
C GLN A 81 -4.25 7.22 -8.63
N ALA A 82 -5.41 6.83 -8.06
CA ALA A 82 -6.49 7.76 -7.76
C ALA A 82 -6.04 8.88 -6.81
N VAL A 83 -5.29 8.53 -5.76
CA VAL A 83 -4.78 9.51 -4.79
C VAL A 83 -3.76 10.45 -5.44
N VAL A 84 -2.87 9.94 -6.30
CA VAL A 84 -1.91 10.76 -7.06
C VAL A 84 -2.62 11.74 -8.00
N VAL A 85 -3.70 11.29 -8.66
CA VAL A 85 -4.49 12.15 -9.57
C VAL A 85 -5.28 13.20 -8.79
N ALA A 86 -5.86 12.84 -7.64
CA ALA A 86 -6.63 13.76 -6.80
C ALA A 86 -5.74 14.83 -6.14
N HIS A 87 -4.46 14.51 -5.87
CA HIS A 87 -3.50 15.39 -5.20
C HIS A 87 -2.24 15.62 -6.03
N PRO A 88 -2.31 16.41 -7.12
CA PRO A 88 -1.13 16.75 -7.91
C PRO A 88 -0.28 17.80 -7.18
N GLY A 89 0.58 17.35 -6.26
CA GLY A 89 1.47 18.23 -5.50
C GLY A 89 2.69 17.50 -4.91
N PRO A 90 3.84 18.18 -4.74
CA PRO A 90 5.08 17.58 -4.22
C PRO A 90 4.96 17.10 -2.77
N GLU A 91 3.95 17.56 -2.03
CA GLU A 91 3.76 17.31 -0.60
C GLU A 91 3.48 15.83 -0.25
N ARG A 92 2.97 15.04 -1.21
CA ARG A 92 2.78 13.58 -1.06
C ARG A 92 3.65 12.74 -1.98
N ALA A 93 4.32 13.31 -2.99
CA ALA A 93 5.37 12.59 -3.73
C ALA A 93 6.50 12.11 -2.80
N GLY A 94 6.79 12.85 -1.72
CA GLY A 94 7.69 12.44 -0.63
C GLY A 94 7.06 11.55 0.45
N ARG A 95 5.75 11.30 0.43
CA ARG A 95 5.03 10.35 1.32
C ARG A 95 4.50 9.13 0.57
N ALA A 96 4.84 9.00 -0.70
CA ALA A 96 4.60 7.80 -1.49
C ALA A 96 5.97 7.17 -1.77
N HIS A 97 6.82 7.07 -0.74
CA HIS A 97 8.07 6.32 -0.79
C HIS A 97 7.74 4.82 -0.89
N HIS A 98 7.20 4.43 -2.03
CA HIS A 98 7.21 3.08 -2.50
C HIS A 98 8.67 2.76 -2.88
N PRO A 99 9.22 1.60 -2.47
CA PRO A 99 10.61 1.24 -2.73
C PRO A 99 11.01 1.15 -4.23
N PHE A 100 10.09 1.40 -5.16
CA PHE A 100 10.34 1.50 -6.59
C PHE A 100 10.51 2.93 -7.13
N ALA A 101 10.35 3.96 -6.28
CA ALA A 101 10.82 5.31 -6.60
C ALA A 101 12.34 5.38 -6.36
N VAL A 102 13.11 4.65 -7.18
CA VAL A 102 14.58 4.73 -7.17
C VAL A 102 15.00 6.06 -7.80
N GLY A 103 14.96 7.11 -6.99
CA GLY A 103 15.81 8.29 -7.12
C GLY A 103 16.96 8.18 -6.14
N GLY A 104 17.69 7.07 -6.19
CA GLY A 104 18.90 6.86 -5.39
C GLY A 104 20.09 7.43 -6.14
N ASP A 105 20.67 8.49 -5.59
CA ASP A 105 21.92 9.10 -6.03
C ASP A 105 23.01 8.02 -6.20
N PRO A 106 23.66 7.90 -7.38
CA PRO A 106 24.66 6.86 -7.64
C PRO A 106 25.95 7.00 -6.82
N ALA A 107 26.10 8.02 -5.96
CA ALA A 107 27.34 8.35 -5.29
C ALA A 107 27.63 7.64 -3.95
N GLN A 108 26.95 6.53 -3.61
CA GLN A 108 27.16 5.84 -2.31
C GLN A 108 27.59 4.37 -2.39
N PHE A 109 28.06 3.91 -3.55
CA PHE A 109 28.86 2.69 -3.63
C PHE A 109 30.33 3.08 -3.86
N ASP A 110 31.05 3.29 -2.76
CA ASP A 110 32.52 3.19 -2.69
C ASP A 110 32.87 2.08 -1.69
#